data_AF-A0A9E3U5F9-F1
#
_entry.id   AF-A0A9E3U5F9-F1
#
_cell.length_a   1.000
_cell.length_b   1.000
_cell.length_c   1.000
_cell.angle_alpha   90.00
_cell.angle_beta   90.00
_cell.angle_gamma   90.00
#
_symmetry.space_group_name_H-M   'P 1'
#
loop_
_entity.id
_entity.type
_entity.pdbx_description
1 polymer ?
#
loop_
_entity_poly.entity_id
_entity_poly.type
_entity_poly.pdbx_seq_one_letter_code
_entity_poly.pdbx_strand_id
1 'polypeptide(L)'
;MPRSLFGFVLFGFVLLAFGCSADVVEEEEAAETEDEIVATFDRIGRIDLNKTSRILLVGDSSKLGELPLWSATTRARRYAQLYPSDQIVLFVTKDASSAGITQAGATAVRDEPFGVVALADLKRLSAAKLVAALDRFSRIASLDFFGHSSPFGALLEAEGEDRTLGASAPANIAALADNFARDANPYVTLNGCNGGASTAAYLSKLWRVPVSGALTGTNFQVLMSDGRWYFNDEGFSPPGTTTVAKNERSFGPASSPSCRAGACVRMKPQDAPYRGVWANPDTGFQYGLGYFKFFCDFPDVNACRRGMAASLYAFASIKPIDRRSSDADVKEVLADFFCSGSKDPAWFDGCRAQLFAAAASGAAFSPMRSANDWSHECDFKGCQQKLRCKVVDGAPQKKTCAWVSPACADSQSAASCRPKNTTKQTTNAELARYLEGHRLLRGN
;
A
#
# COMPACT_ATOMS: atom_id res chain seq x y z
N MET A 1 61.04 -13.17 -37.19
CA MET A 1 61.61 -11.81 -36.92
C MET A 1 61.33 -10.97 -38.16
N PRO A 2 60.91 -9.69 -38.09
CA PRO A 2 60.42 -8.83 -36.98
C PRO A 2 58.86 -8.77 -36.98
N ARG A 3 58.07 -8.51 -35.92
CA ARG A 3 57.97 -7.44 -34.91
C ARG A 3 57.74 -6.02 -35.49
N SER A 4 56.46 -5.69 -35.72
CA SER A 4 55.95 -4.31 -35.63
C SER A 4 54.55 -4.28 -35.03
N LEU A 5 54.36 -3.30 -34.14
CA LEU A 5 53.32 -3.15 -33.13
C LEU A 5 51.92 -2.93 -33.71
N PHE A 6 50.93 -3.65 -33.19
CA PHE A 6 49.53 -3.22 -33.21
C PHE A 6 49.25 -2.42 -31.93
N GLY A 7 49.01 -1.12 -32.06
CA GLY A 7 48.50 -0.28 -31.00
C GLY A 7 47.02 -0.58 -30.76
N PHE A 8 46.70 -1.14 -29.60
CA PHE A 8 45.33 -1.20 -29.09
C PHE A 8 44.97 0.19 -28.53
N VAL A 9 43.99 0.85 -29.15
CA VAL A 9 43.32 2.01 -28.55
C VAL A 9 42.31 1.47 -27.53
N LEU A 10 42.66 1.60 -26.25
CA LEU A 10 41.74 1.42 -25.13
C LEU A 10 40.79 2.64 -25.09
N PHE A 11 39.52 2.46 -25.43
CA PHE A 11 38.48 3.41 -25.04
C PHE A 11 38.10 3.13 -23.58
N GLY A 12 38.77 3.84 -22.66
CA GLY A 12 38.32 3.95 -21.27
C GLY A 12 37.13 4.90 -21.19
N PHE A 13 35.93 4.37 -21.01
CA PHE A 13 34.79 5.17 -20.57
C PHE A 13 34.97 5.49 -19.08
N VAL A 14 35.39 6.72 -18.80
CA VAL A 14 35.31 7.33 -17.46
C VAL A 14 33.85 7.72 -17.24
N LEU A 15 33.14 7.00 -16.38
CA LEU A 15 31.87 7.44 -15.82
C LEU A 15 32.16 8.60 -14.85
N LEU A 16 32.01 9.83 -15.35
CA LEU A 16 31.96 11.03 -14.52
C LEU A 16 30.67 11.00 -13.71
N ALA A 17 30.80 10.82 -12.40
CA ALA A 17 29.75 11.09 -11.44
C ALA A 17 29.49 12.61 -11.43
N PHE A 18 28.37 13.03 -12.03
CA PHE A 18 27.85 14.38 -11.82
C PHE A 18 27.30 14.48 -10.41
N GLY A 19 28.13 14.96 -9.49
CA GLY A 19 27.67 15.55 -8.23
C GLY A 19 26.99 16.87 -8.55
N CYS A 20 25.67 16.92 -8.41
CA CYS A 20 24.95 18.19 -8.34
C CYS A 20 25.04 18.67 -6.89
N SER A 21 26.01 19.55 -6.63
CA SER A 21 25.92 20.49 -5.50
C SER A 21 24.84 21.51 -5.87
N ALA A 22 23.71 21.46 -5.17
CA ALA A 22 22.73 22.54 -5.22
C ALA A 22 23.12 23.56 -4.15
N ASP A 23 23.52 24.75 -4.59
CA ASP A 23 23.59 25.92 -3.73
C ASP A 23 22.20 26.15 -3.11
N VAL A 24 22.21 26.36 -1.79
CA VAL A 24 21.04 26.64 -0.98
C VAL A 24 20.56 28.03 -1.35
N VAL A 25 19.49 28.10 -2.14
CA VAL A 25 18.65 29.30 -2.22
C VAL A 25 17.79 29.27 -0.97
N GLU A 26 18.01 30.21 -0.06
CA GLU A 26 17.11 30.47 1.07
C GLU A 26 15.76 30.93 0.48
N GLU A 27 14.83 29.99 0.33
CA GLU A 27 13.42 30.29 0.14
C GLU A 27 12.88 30.86 1.47
N GLU A 28 12.32 32.06 1.41
CA GLU A 28 11.58 32.66 2.52
C GLU A 28 10.56 31.66 3.07
N GLU A 29 10.71 31.30 4.34
CA GLU A 29 9.77 30.45 5.09
C GLU A 29 8.37 31.05 5.03
N ALA A 30 7.53 30.52 4.14
CA ALA A 30 6.10 30.74 4.19
C ALA A 30 5.60 30.22 5.56
N ALA A 31 4.90 31.09 6.30
CA ALA A 31 4.39 30.80 7.63
C ALA A 31 3.71 29.41 7.70
N GLU A 32 4.27 28.51 8.52
CA GLU A 32 3.71 27.19 8.79
C GLU A 32 2.31 27.32 9.41
N THR A 33 1.26 27.06 8.63
CA THR A 33 -0.10 26.91 9.18
C THR A 33 -0.26 25.47 9.67
N GLU A 34 0.01 25.24 10.96
CA GLU A 34 0.08 23.93 11.62
C GLU A 34 -1.27 23.16 11.79
N ASP A 35 -2.35 23.54 11.10
CA ASP A 35 -3.73 23.21 11.54
C ASP A 35 -4.55 22.29 10.61
N GLU A 36 -3.94 21.59 9.65
CA GLU A 36 -4.70 20.84 8.62
C GLU A 36 -4.51 19.33 8.62
N ILE A 37 -4.52 18.72 9.80
CA ILE A 37 -4.18 17.30 9.96
C ILE A 37 -5.38 16.37 9.73
N VAL A 38 -6.59 16.94 9.71
CA VAL A 38 -7.81 16.19 9.45
C VAL A 38 -8.59 16.89 8.35
N ALA A 39 -9.09 16.12 7.39
CA ALA A 39 -9.96 16.60 6.33
C ALA A 39 -11.16 15.67 6.11
N THR A 40 -12.23 16.21 5.54
CA THR A 40 -13.39 15.42 5.10
C THR A 40 -13.48 15.46 3.58
N PHE A 41 -13.80 14.31 2.98
CA PHE A 41 -14.04 14.24 1.53
C PHE A 41 -15.53 14.31 1.24
N ASP A 42 -15.91 15.12 0.25
CA ASP A 42 -17.29 15.25 -0.25
C ASP A 42 -18.32 15.73 0.79
N ARG A 43 -17.86 16.40 1.86
CA ARG A 43 -18.70 17.02 2.90
C ARG A 43 -18.10 18.31 3.44
N ILE A 44 -18.98 19.16 4.00
CA ILE A 44 -18.62 20.41 4.66
C ILE A 44 -18.10 20.09 6.06
N GLY A 45 -16.78 19.91 6.21
CA GLY A 45 -15.98 20.12 7.42
C GLY A 45 -16.37 19.43 8.75
N ARG A 46 -17.51 18.73 8.82
CA ARG A 46 -18.12 18.18 10.03
C ARG A 46 -17.92 16.70 10.13
N ILE A 47 -17.41 16.23 11.28
CA ILE A 47 -17.19 14.81 11.55
C ILE A 47 -18.22 14.28 12.55
N ASP A 48 -19.13 13.43 12.07
CA ASP A 48 -20.02 12.63 12.91
C ASP A 48 -19.33 11.31 13.29
N LEU A 49 -19.04 11.14 14.58
CA LEU A 49 -18.32 9.98 15.12
C LEU A 49 -19.19 8.73 15.23
N ASN A 50 -20.51 8.88 15.14
CA ASN A 50 -21.45 7.77 15.16
C ASN A 50 -21.83 7.28 13.77
N LYS A 51 -21.44 8.03 12.74
CA LYS A 51 -21.68 7.68 11.35
C LYS A 51 -20.65 6.65 10.88
N THR A 52 -21.12 5.68 10.09
CA THR A 52 -20.22 4.74 9.41
C THR A 52 -19.17 5.52 8.63
N SER A 53 -17.91 5.30 8.98
CA SER A 53 -16.78 6.11 8.54
C SER A 53 -15.73 5.27 7.82
N ARG A 54 -15.15 5.83 6.77
CA ARG A 54 -14.02 5.30 6.02
C ARG A 54 -12.84 6.21 6.25
N ILE A 55 -11.84 5.68 6.92
CA ILE A 55 -10.70 6.45 7.38
C ILE A 55 -9.53 6.21 6.43
N LEU A 56 -8.98 7.29 5.90
CA LEU A 56 -7.79 7.30 5.06
C LEU A 56 -6.66 7.96 5.86
N LEU A 57 -5.55 7.27 6.02
CA LEU A 57 -4.36 7.79 6.68
C LEU A 57 -3.29 8.08 5.63
N VAL A 58 -3.01 9.34 5.39
CA VAL A 58 -1.84 9.78 4.62
C VAL A 58 -0.71 9.90 5.62
N GLY A 59 0.28 9.00 5.55
CA GLY A 59 1.40 8.91 6.48
C GLY A 59 2.58 9.81 6.12
N ASP A 60 3.73 9.56 6.75
CA ASP A 60 5.00 10.21 6.39
C ASP A 60 5.25 10.04 4.89
N SER A 61 5.37 11.18 4.20
CA SER A 61 5.55 11.24 2.76
C SER A 61 6.87 11.91 2.38
N SER A 62 7.82 12.00 3.32
CA SER A 62 9.15 12.53 3.06
C SER A 62 9.73 11.95 1.77
N LYS A 63 10.03 12.82 0.79
CA LYS A 63 10.52 12.47 -0.56
C LYS A 63 9.55 11.74 -1.49
N LEU A 64 8.27 11.60 -1.12
CA LEU A 64 7.18 11.08 -1.96
C LEU A 64 6.26 12.21 -2.49
N GLY A 65 6.37 13.42 -1.94
CA GLY A 65 5.50 14.54 -2.29
C GLY A 65 4.04 14.21 -2.03
N GLU A 66 3.13 14.71 -2.88
CA GLU A 66 1.68 14.52 -2.70
C GLU A 66 1.15 13.16 -3.20
N LEU A 67 2.00 12.25 -3.68
CA LEU A 67 1.56 10.96 -4.24
C LEU A 67 0.76 10.09 -3.25
N PRO A 68 1.10 10.02 -1.94
CA PRO A 68 0.26 9.37 -0.94
C PRO A 68 -1.13 10.00 -0.82
N LEU A 69 -1.22 11.34 -0.79
CA LEU A 69 -2.49 12.08 -0.76
C LEU A 69 -3.34 11.78 -2.00
N TRP A 70 -2.74 11.81 -3.19
CA TRP A 70 -3.45 11.51 -4.44
C TRP A 70 -3.94 10.06 -4.51
N SER A 71 -3.15 9.11 -3.99
CA SER A 71 -3.59 7.70 -3.86
C SER A 71 -4.75 7.54 -2.88
N ALA A 72 -4.66 8.19 -1.72
CA ALA A 72 -5.72 8.18 -0.71
C ALA A 72 -7.02 8.82 -1.25
N THR A 73 -6.91 9.93 -1.98
CA THR A 73 -8.08 10.65 -2.53
C THR A 73 -8.68 9.96 -3.75
N THR A 74 -7.87 9.24 -4.55
CA THR A 74 -8.39 8.29 -5.54
C THR A 74 -9.26 7.21 -4.88
N ARG A 75 -8.81 6.65 -3.74
CA ARG A 75 -9.60 5.72 -2.92
C ARG A 75 -10.86 6.39 -2.34
N ALA A 76 -10.74 7.62 -1.83
CA ALA A 76 -11.86 8.41 -1.30
C ALA A 76 -12.97 8.58 -2.33
N ARG A 77 -12.62 8.92 -3.58
CA ARG A 77 -13.59 9.07 -4.68
C ARG A 77 -14.35 7.78 -4.95
N ARG A 78 -13.67 6.63 -4.89
CA ARG A 78 -14.33 5.32 -5.04
C ARG A 78 -15.28 5.05 -3.88
N TYR A 79 -14.91 5.42 -2.66
CA TYR A 79 -15.82 5.35 -1.52
C TYR A 79 -17.06 6.22 -1.68
N ALA A 80 -16.91 7.47 -2.16
CA ALA A 80 -18.05 8.37 -2.37
C ALA A 80 -19.05 7.78 -3.39
N GLN A 81 -18.58 7.12 -4.44
CA GLN A 81 -19.44 6.44 -5.42
C GLN A 81 -20.13 5.19 -4.86
N LEU A 82 -19.41 4.36 -4.10
CA LEU A 82 -19.90 3.07 -3.61
C LEU A 82 -20.80 3.21 -2.38
N TYR A 83 -20.51 4.19 -1.54
CA TYR A 83 -21.08 4.36 -0.21
C TYR A 83 -21.42 5.83 0.06
N PRO A 84 -22.36 6.43 -0.69
CA PRO A 84 -22.69 7.86 -0.56
C PRO A 84 -23.21 8.25 0.84
N SER A 85 -23.73 7.27 1.60
CA SER A 85 -24.14 7.46 2.99
C SER A 85 -22.98 7.51 3.97
N ASP A 86 -21.82 6.94 3.65
CA ASP A 86 -20.69 6.87 4.59
C ASP A 86 -20.04 8.24 4.73
N GLN A 87 -19.33 8.46 5.83
CA GLN A 87 -18.41 9.58 5.98
C GLN A 87 -17.01 9.16 5.54
N ILE A 88 -16.28 10.04 4.89
CA ILE A 88 -14.90 9.78 4.48
C ILE A 88 -14.01 10.81 5.19
N VAL A 89 -13.14 10.32 6.07
CA VAL A 89 -12.25 11.15 6.89
C VAL A 89 -10.82 10.85 6.47
N LEU A 90 -10.06 11.90 6.24
CA LEU A 90 -8.63 11.85 5.93
C LEU A 90 -7.89 12.36 7.14
N PHE A 91 -6.93 11.58 7.64
CA PHE A 91 -5.86 12.09 8.48
C PHE A 91 -4.66 12.30 7.57
N VAL A 92 -4.11 13.51 7.57
CA VAL A 92 -3.00 13.89 6.71
C VAL A 92 -1.84 14.40 7.54
N THR A 93 -0.64 14.07 7.10
CA THR A 93 0.60 14.61 7.63
C THR A 93 0.85 16.03 7.09
N LYS A 94 1.73 16.77 7.74
CA LYS A 94 2.19 18.12 7.38
C LYS A 94 2.71 18.26 5.95
N ASP A 95 3.09 17.14 5.34
CA ASP A 95 3.58 17.12 3.97
C ASP A 95 2.45 17.32 2.93
N ALA A 96 1.18 17.16 3.33
CA ALA A 96 0.03 17.49 2.51
C ALA A 96 -0.30 18.98 2.63
N SER A 97 -0.06 19.74 1.55
CA SER A 97 -0.38 21.17 1.53
C SER A 97 -1.89 21.43 1.54
N SER A 98 -2.33 22.56 2.10
CA SER A 98 -3.72 23.03 2.04
C SER A 98 -4.26 23.07 0.63
N ALA A 99 -3.41 23.53 -0.30
CA ALA A 99 -3.70 23.60 -1.71
C ALA A 99 -3.92 22.19 -2.29
N GLY A 100 -3.06 21.23 -1.95
CA GLY A 100 -3.17 19.83 -2.35
C GLY A 100 -4.43 19.15 -1.81
N ILE A 101 -4.77 19.37 -0.54
CA ILE A 101 -6.01 18.86 0.10
C ILE A 101 -7.25 19.39 -0.65
N THR A 102 -7.28 20.71 -0.88
CA THR A 102 -8.38 21.38 -1.59
C THR A 102 -8.48 20.90 -3.04
N GLN A 103 -7.34 20.83 -3.75
CA GLN A 103 -7.26 20.35 -5.13
C GLN A 103 -7.72 18.90 -5.25
N ALA A 104 -7.43 18.07 -4.25
CA ALA A 104 -7.90 16.70 -4.21
C ALA A 104 -9.41 16.60 -3.94
N GLY A 105 -10.10 17.69 -3.57
CA GLY A 105 -11.52 17.74 -3.28
C GLY A 105 -11.89 17.41 -1.83
N ALA A 106 -10.93 17.55 -0.92
CA ALA A 106 -11.15 17.42 0.51
C ALA A 106 -11.20 18.81 1.17
N THR A 107 -11.91 18.90 2.29
CA THR A 107 -12.05 20.11 3.10
C THR A 107 -11.35 19.88 4.43
N ALA A 108 -10.32 20.68 4.74
CA ALA A 108 -9.66 20.64 6.04
C ALA A 108 -10.65 20.96 7.18
N VAL A 109 -10.48 20.29 8.31
CA VAL A 109 -11.26 20.47 9.53
C VAL A 109 -10.38 21.28 10.49
N ARG A 110 -10.70 22.56 10.68
CA ARG A 110 -9.81 23.50 11.39
C ARG A 110 -10.25 23.83 12.83
N ASP A 111 -11.56 23.85 13.09
CA ASP A 111 -12.10 24.42 14.34
C ASP A 111 -13.07 23.48 15.09
N GLU A 112 -13.10 22.18 14.74
CA GLU A 112 -14.02 21.25 15.39
C GLU A 112 -13.38 20.57 16.60
N PRO A 113 -14.03 20.56 17.77
CA PRO A 113 -13.61 19.72 18.87
C PRO A 113 -13.69 18.26 18.40
N PHE A 114 -12.54 17.65 18.15
CA PHE A 114 -12.40 16.21 18.00
C PHE A 114 -12.42 15.56 19.39
N GLY A 115 -13.46 15.88 20.17
CA GLY A 115 -13.69 15.42 21.54
C GLY A 115 -12.81 16.11 22.55
N VAL A 116 -12.17 15.30 23.40
CA VAL A 116 -11.23 15.75 24.43
C VAL A 116 -9.81 16.01 23.89
N VAL A 117 -9.52 15.64 22.64
CA VAL A 117 -8.28 15.97 21.95
C VAL A 117 -8.57 17.14 21.01
N ALA A 118 -7.88 18.27 21.17
CA ALA A 118 -7.97 19.34 20.19
C ALA A 118 -7.28 18.89 18.89
N LEU A 119 -7.81 19.23 17.72
CA LEU A 119 -7.10 18.94 16.45
C LEU A 119 -5.69 19.58 16.43
N ALA A 120 -5.52 20.69 17.14
CA ALA A 120 -4.23 21.32 17.43
C ALA A 120 -3.24 20.41 18.19
N ASP A 121 -3.71 19.40 18.92
CA ASP A 121 -2.83 18.42 19.57
C ASP A 121 -2.28 17.39 18.59
N LEU A 122 -2.81 17.31 17.36
CA LEU A 122 -2.38 16.35 16.34
C LEU A 122 -1.19 16.84 15.50
N LYS A 123 -0.64 18.04 15.75
CA LYS A 123 0.48 18.73 15.03
C LYS A 123 1.65 17.86 14.58
N ARG A 124 1.85 16.72 15.25
CA ARG A 124 2.64 15.59 14.76
C ARG A 124 1.84 14.34 15.04
N LEU A 125 1.27 13.72 14.01
CA LEU A 125 0.47 12.51 14.18
C LEU A 125 1.36 11.38 14.72
N SER A 126 1.09 10.96 15.95
CA SER A 126 1.75 9.82 16.61
C SER A 126 0.81 8.62 16.66
N ALA A 127 1.33 7.42 16.91
CA ALA A 127 0.48 6.23 16.99
C ALA A 127 -0.50 6.35 18.17
N ALA A 128 -0.05 6.85 19.33
CA ALA A 128 -0.92 7.13 20.47
C ALA A 128 -2.05 8.11 20.15
N LYS A 129 -1.72 9.25 19.54
CA LYS A 129 -2.69 10.28 19.17
C LYS A 129 -3.68 9.77 18.13
N LEU A 130 -3.19 9.05 17.12
CA LEU A 130 -4.03 8.43 16.10
C LEU A 130 -4.98 7.39 16.71
N VAL A 131 -4.48 6.49 17.56
CA VAL A 131 -5.32 5.49 18.23
C VAL A 131 -6.39 6.17 19.09
N ALA A 132 -6.02 7.18 19.87
CA ALA A 132 -6.98 7.96 20.67
C ALA A 132 -8.05 8.66 19.81
N ALA A 133 -7.69 9.15 18.62
CA ALA A 133 -8.64 9.73 17.68
C ALA A 133 -9.57 8.66 17.07
N LEU A 134 -9.01 7.52 16.65
CA LEU A 134 -9.77 6.42 16.04
C LEU A 134 -10.76 5.78 17.03
N ASP A 135 -10.39 5.69 18.31
CA ASP A 135 -11.21 5.11 19.38
C ASP A 135 -12.54 5.85 19.61
N ARG A 136 -12.68 7.05 19.05
CA ARG A 136 -13.90 7.86 19.15
C ARG A 136 -14.93 7.51 18.09
N PHE A 137 -14.54 6.93 16.97
CA PHE A 137 -15.49 6.50 15.93
C PHE A 137 -16.15 5.21 16.37
N SER A 138 -17.48 5.17 16.48
CA SER A 138 -18.18 3.94 16.85
C SER A 138 -18.42 2.98 15.69
N ARG A 139 -18.13 3.41 14.44
CA ARG A 139 -18.47 2.65 13.22
C ARG A 139 -17.43 2.82 12.11
N ILE A 140 -16.27 2.19 12.22
CA ILE A 140 -15.21 2.20 11.18
C ILE A 140 -15.48 1.09 10.16
N ALA A 141 -15.74 1.45 8.90
CA ALA A 141 -15.92 0.50 7.79
C ALA A 141 -14.63 0.22 7.02
N SER A 142 -13.68 1.15 7.00
CA SER A 142 -12.33 0.89 6.48
C SER A 142 -11.29 1.78 7.15
N LEU A 143 -10.05 1.28 7.21
CA LEU A 143 -8.87 2.05 7.56
C LEU A 143 -7.78 1.80 6.51
N ASP A 144 -7.41 2.82 5.73
CA ASP A 144 -6.48 2.66 4.62
C ASP A 144 -5.30 3.62 4.78
N PHE A 145 -4.11 3.07 5.00
CA PHE A 145 -2.88 3.83 5.10
C PHE A 145 -2.20 3.98 3.74
N PHE A 146 -1.63 5.15 3.45
CA PHE A 146 -0.82 5.45 2.26
C PHE A 146 0.41 6.25 2.67
N GLY A 147 1.61 5.76 2.37
CA GLY A 147 2.85 6.47 2.67
C GLY A 147 4.02 5.54 2.93
N HIS A 148 5.04 6.05 3.62
CA HIS A 148 6.16 5.19 4.03
C HIS A 148 5.71 4.15 5.05
N SER A 149 6.23 2.95 4.90
CA SER A 149 6.09 1.90 5.91
C SER A 149 7.40 1.16 6.07
N SER A 150 7.50 0.49 7.20
CA SER A 150 8.56 -0.44 7.51
C SER A 150 7.97 -1.83 7.70
N PRO A 151 8.83 -2.87 7.79
CA PRO A 151 8.36 -4.17 8.24
C PRO A 151 7.70 -4.20 9.63
N PHE A 152 7.86 -3.13 10.41
CA PHE A 152 7.35 -2.98 11.78
C PHE A 152 6.06 -2.15 11.87
N GLY A 153 5.70 -1.43 10.80
CA GLY A 153 4.41 -0.76 10.68
C GLY A 153 4.42 0.48 9.80
N ALA A 154 3.26 1.13 9.77
CA ALA A 154 3.01 2.35 9.02
C ALA A 154 3.68 3.55 9.71
N LEU A 155 4.47 4.34 8.96
CA LEU A 155 5.19 5.47 9.52
C LEU A 155 4.30 6.71 9.54
N LEU A 156 4.22 7.30 10.73
CA LEU A 156 3.57 8.57 11.02
C LEU A 156 4.65 9.65 11.24
N GLU A 157 4.28 10.78 11.83
CA GLU A 157 5.14 11.97 11.89
C GLU A 157 5.89 12.14 13.19
N ALA A 158 5.43 11.47 14.25
CA ALA A 158 6.11 11.55 15.54
C ALA A 158 7.56 11.05 15.46
N GLU A 159 8.36 11.43 16.44
CA GLU A 159 9.73 10.94 16.59
C GLU A 159 9.77 9.71 17.51
N GLY A 160 10.85 8.92 17.43
CA GLY A 160 11.04 7.77 18.31
C GLY A 160 10.08 6.59 18.06
N GLU A 161 9.75 5.88 19.13
CA GLU A 161 8.99 4.61 19.09
C GLU A 161 7.50 4.79 18.73
N ASP A 162 6.91 5.95 19.08
CA ASP A 162 5.51 6.28 18.81
C ASP A 162 5.27 6.74 17.36
N ARG A 163 6.29 6.68 16.51
CA ARG A 163 6.20 6.99 15.07
C ARG A 163 5.47 5.92 14.27
N THR A 164 5.36 4.70 14.79
CA THR A 164 4.94 3.54 13.99
C THR A 164 3.60 3.00 14.46
N LEU A 165 2.60 2.99 13.58
CA LEU A 165 1.38 2.22 13.80
C LEU A 165 1.67 0.75 13.49
N GLY A 166 1.93 -0.05 14.51
CA GLY A 166 2.21 -1.49 14.38
C GLY A 166 2.33 -2.22 15.70
N ALA A 167 3.20 -3.24 15.78
CA ALA A 167 3.34 -4.06 16.99
C ALA A 167 3.90 -3.29 18.20
N SER A 168 4.58 -2.17 17.95
CA SER A 168 5.06 -1.23 18.96
C SER A 168 4.05 -0.12 19.30
N ALA A 169 2.85 -0.15 18.71
CA ALA A 169 1.80 0.84 19.01
C ALA A 169 1.33 0.69 20.47
N PRO A 170 0.74 1.74 21.06
CA PRO A 170 0.32 1.71 22.46
C PRO A 170 -0.67 0.59 22.77
N ALA A 171 -0.64 0.13 24.02
CA ALA A 171 -1.35 -1.06 24.48
C ALA A 171 -2.88 -1.03 24.23
N ASN A 172 -3.47 0.16 24.12
CA ASN A 172 -4.90 0.34 23.85
C ASN A 172 -5.28 0.17 22.38
N ILE A 173 -4.34 -0.08 21.46
CA ILE A 173 -4.68 -0.30 20.03
C ILE A 173 -5.68 -1.43 19.83
N ALA A 174 -5.71 -2.44 20.72
CA ALA A 174 -6.66 -3.54 20.66
C ALA A 174 -8.12 -3.10 20.90
N ALA A 175 -8.36 -1.98 21.60
CA ALA A 175 -9.70 -1.47 21.89
C ALA A 175 -10.47 -1.11 20.61
N LEU A 176 -9.75 -0.67 19.56
CA LEU A 176 -10.35 -0.35 18.25
C LEU A 176 -11.08 -1.52 17.59
N ALA A 177 -10.90 -2.76 18.06
CA ALA A 177 -11.63 -3.92 17.56
C ALA A 177 -13.15 -3.72 17.62
N ASP A 178 -13.67 -3.08 18.67
CA ASP A 178 -15.11 -2.91 18.87
C ASP A 178 -15.67 -1.72 18.08
N ASN A 179 -14.80 -0.84 17.59
CA ASN A 179 -15.15 0.33 16.79
C ASN A 179 -15.40 -0.01 15.31
N PHE A 180 -14.96 -1.19 14.84
CA PHE A 180 -15.19 -1.61 13.46
C PHE A 180 -16.65 -2.02 13.21
N ALA A 181 -17.28 -1.41 12.20
CA ALA A 181 -18.66 -1.66 11.80
C ALA A 181 -18.80 -3.04 11.14
N ARG A 182 -19.03 -4.09 11.94
CA ARG A 182 -19.05 -5.50 11.50
C ARG A 182 -20.07 -5.79 10.39
N ASP A 183 -21.21 -5.12 10.44
CA ASP A 183 -22.27 -5.15 9.44
C ASP A 183 -21.87 -4.51 8.10
N ALA A 184 -20.83 -3.65 8.09
CA ALA A 184 -20.30 -3.01 6.90
C ALA A 184 -19.14 -3.79 6.23
N ASN A 185 -18.81 -5.00 6.71
CA ASN A 185 -17.70 -5.84 6.22
C ASN A 185 -16.34 -5.13 6.27
N PRO A 186 -15.87 -4.76 7.48
CA PRO A 186 -14.76 -3.87 7.65
C PRO A 186 -13.44 -4.51 7.26
N TYR A 187 -12.48 -3.69 6.82
CA TYR A 187 -11.13 -4.12 6.47
C TYR A 187 -10.11 -3.00 6.70
N VAL A 188 -8.83 -3.38 6.64
CA VAL A 188 -7.71 -2.42 6.71
C VAL A 188 -6.74 -2.68 5.58
N THR A 189 -6.18 -1.62 4.99
CA THR A 189 -5.10 -1.73 4.03
C THR A 189 -3.89 -0.89 4.43
N LEU A 190 -2.71 -1.51 4.47
CA LEU A 190 -1.43 -0.85 4.75
C LEU A 190 -0.67 -0.67 3.42
N ASN A 191 -0.96 0.41 2.70
CA ASN A 191 -0.33 0.73 1.42
C ASN A 191 1.01 1.44 1.68
N GLY A 192 2.03 0.63 1.95
CA GLY A 192 3.40 1.06 2.18
C GLY A 192 4.37 -0.12 2.14
N CYS A 193 5.66 0.17 1.98
CA CYS A 193 6.68 -0.86 1.87
C CYS A 193 6.66 -1.81 3.08
N ASN A 194 6.60 -3.12 2.82
CA ASN A 194 6.68 -4.19 3.83
C ASN A 194 5.65 -4.14 4.97
N GLY A 195 4.54 -3.39 4.87
CA GLY A 195 3.51 -3.35 5.92
C GLY A 195 2.88 -4.72 6.23
N GLY A 196 3.01 -5.69 5.32
CA GLY A 196 2.57 -7.08 5.49
C GLY A 196 3.54 -7.96 6.27
N ALA A 197 4.76 -7.51 6.54
CA ALA A 197 5.82 -8.38 7.07
C ALA A 197 5.57 -8.88 8.49
N SER A 198 5.08 -8.00 9.36
CA SER A 198 4.67 -8.36 10.73
C SER A 198 3.36 -7.67 11.13
N THR A 199 3.20 -6.42 10.72
CA THR A 199 2.12 -5.54 11.17
C THR A 199 0.73 -5.99 10.73
N ALA A 200 0.55 -6.35 9.46
CA ALA A 200 -0.78 -6.70 8.96
C ALA A 200 -1.39 -7.92 9.69
N ALA A 201 -0.62 -9.00 9.85
CA ALA A 201 -1.08 -10.18 10.59
C ALA A 201 -1.39 -9.86 12.06
N TYR A 202 -0.50 -9.10 12.73
CA TYR A 202 -0.69 -8.65 14.10
C TYR A 202 -1.99 -7.84 14.29
N LEU A 203 -2.21 -6.82 13.46
CA LEU A 203 -3.42 -6.00 13.52
C LEU A 203 -4.68 -6.79 13.16
N SER A 204 -4.58 -7.72 12.21
CA SER A 204 -5.70 -8.60 11.86
C SER A 204 -6.16 -9.44 13.04
N LYS A 205 -5.21 -9.99 13.80
CA LYS A 205 -5.48 -10.75 15.02
C LYS A 205 -6.16 -9.89 16.10
N LEU A 206 -5.62 -8.70 16.35
CA LEU A 206 -6.14 -7.81 17.38
C LEU A 206 -7.52 -7.27 17.04
N TRP A 207 -7.68 -6.70 15.86
CA TRP A 207 -8.90 -6.03 15.44
C TRP A 207 -9.94 -6.99 14.88
N ARG A 208 -9.58 -8.26 14.64
CA ARG A 208 -10.46 -9.29 14.08
C ARG A 208 -11.07 -8.86 12.75
N VAL A 209 -10.30 -8.17 11.93
CA VAL A 209 -10.67 -7.73 10.57
C VAL A 209 -9.59 -8.18 9.59
N PRO A 210 -9.92 -8.39 8.30
CA PRO A 210 -8.89 -8.60 7.29
C PRO A 210 -8.00 -7.37 7.18
N VAL A 211 -6.69 -7.56 7.26
CA VAL A 211 -5.70 -6.49 7.11
C VAL A 211 -4.74 -6.87 5.99
N SER A 212 -4.57 -6.00 5.00
CA SER A 212 -3.59 -6.22 3.94
C SER A 212 -2.33 -5.41 4.14
N GLY A 213 -1.20 -5.92 3.65
CA GLY A 213 0.03 -5.15 3.53
C GLY A 213 0.92 -5.68 2.41
N ALA A 214 1.88 -4.85 1.96
CA ALA A 214 2.88 -5.28 1.00
C ALA A 214 3.93 -6.17 1.69
N LEU A 215 4.41 -7.19 0.99
CA LEU A 215 5.56 -8.01 1.42
C LEU A 215 6.81 -7.71 0.58
N THR A 216 6.84 -6.51 0.00
CA THR A 216 7.97 -5.96 -0.76
C THR A 216 7.89 -4.43 -0.75
N GLY A 217 8.65 -3.76 -1.61
CA GLY A 217 8.48 -2.34 -1.90
C GLY A 217 7.11 -2.03 -2.49
N THR A 218 6.70 -0.79 -2.36
CA THR A 218 5.50 -0.24 -3.00
C THR A 218 5.91 0.97 -3.80
N ASN A 219 5.25 1.19 -4.94
CA ASN A 219 5.40 2.43 -5.68
C ASN A 219 4.04 2.92 -6.18
N PHE A 220 4.03 4.14 -6.69
CA PHE A 220 2.86 4.79 -7.25
C PHE A 220 2.71 4.40 -8.71
N GLN A 221 1.48 4.13 -9.11
CA GLN A 221 1.08 3.89 -10.47
C GLN A 221 0.19 5.01 -10.97
N VAL A 222 0.36 5.36 -12.24
CA VAL A 222 -0.44 6.34 -12.97
C VAL A 222 -1.24 5.63 -14.07
N LEU A 223 -2.45 6.13 -14.32
CA LEU A 223 -3.29 5.67 -15.43
C LEU A 223 -2.82 6.29 -16.74
N MET A 224 -2.58 5.46 -17.75
CA MET A 224 -2.08 5.85 -19.06
C MET A 224 -3.16 5.74 -20.15
N SER A 225 -2.86 6.31 -21.33
CA SER A 225 -3.78 6.49 -22.46
C SER A 225 -4.32 5.19 -23.06
N ASP A 226 -3.62 4.07 -22.85
CA ASP A 226 -4.07 2.72 -23.21
C ASP A 226 -5.06 2.11 -22.20
N GLY A 227 -5.38 2.84 -21.13
CA GLY A 227 -6.29 2.42 -20.08
C GLY A 227 -5.68 1.47 -19.05
N ARG A 228 -4.36 1.29 -19.05
CA ARG A 228 -3.63 0.48 -18.06
C ARG A 228 -2.88 1.37 -17.06
N TRP A 229 -2.54 0.77 -15.93
CA TRP A 229 -1.80 1.42 -14.85
C TRP A 229 -0.34 0.98 -14.85
N TYR A 230 0.57 1.94 -14.79
CA TYR A 230 2.02 1.71 -14.82
C TYR A 230 2.70 2.43 -13.68
N PHE A 231 3.81 1.91 -13.18
CA PHE A 231 4.61 2.64 -12.19
C PHE A 231 5.05 4.00 -12.75
N ASN A 232 5.03 5.03 -11.91
CA ASN A 232 5.27 6.43 -12.28
C ASN A 232 6.75 6.74 -12.56
N ASP A 233 7.64 5.75 -12.50
CA ASP A 233 9.04 5.91 -12.85
C ASP A 233 9.23 5.90 -14.38
N GLU A 234 10.22 6.66 -14.86
CA GLU A 234 10.54 6.72 -16.28
C GLU A 234 10.86 5.33 -16.86
N GLY A 235 10.31 5.03 -18.03
CA GLY A 235 10.56 3.77 -18.74
C GLY A 235 9.76 2.55 -18.26
N PHE A 236 8.80 2.72 -17.35
CA PHE A 236 7.92 1.63 -16.90
C PHE A 236 6.65 1.45 -17.75
N SER A 237 6.26 2.44 -18.55
CA SER A 237 5.15 2.34 -19.51
C SER A 237 5.64 2.05 -20.93
N PRO A 238 4.80 1.48 -21.81
CA PRO A 238 5.14 1.28 -23.21
C PRO A 238 5.41 2.62 -23.94
N PRO A 239 6.33 2.65 -24.92
CA PRO A 239 6.57 3.82 -25.74
C PRO A 239 5.28 4.35 -26.40
N GLY A 240 5.09 5.67 -26.41
CA GLY A 240 3.92 6.32 -27.02
C GLY A 240 2.67 6.39 -26.13
N THR A 241 2.71 5.82 -24.92
CA THR A 241 1.65 6.04 -23.93
C THR A 241 1.83 7.38 -23.21
N THR A 242 0.73 8.07 -22.91
CA THR A 242 0.71 9.34 -22.17
C THR A 242 -0.20 9.22 -20.97
N THR A 243 -0.02 10.07 -19.96
CA THR A 243 -1.00 10.16 -18.86
C THR A 243 -2.36 10.62 -19.41
N VAL A 244 -3.44 10.08 -18.86
CA VAL A 244 -4.79 10.55 -19.21
C VAL A 244 -5.13 11.85 -18.47
N ALA A 245 -6.10 12.60 -18.97
CA ALA A 245 -6.60 13.80 -18.30
C ALA A 245 -7.72 13.50 -17.27
N LYS A 246 -8.46 12.39 -17.47
CA LYS A 246 -9.57 11.95 -16.62
C LYS A 246 -9.49 10.45 -16.38
N ASN A 247 -9.93 10.00 -15.21
CA ASN A 247 -10.01 8.57 -14.90
C ASN A 247 -11.40 8.00 -15.23
N GLU A 248 -11.65 7.70 -16.50
CA GLU A 248 -12.90 7.03 -16.88
C GLU A 248 -12.88 5.53 -16.53
N ARG A 249 -11.68 4.93 -16.47
CA ARG A 249 -11.48 3.50 -16.27
C ARG A 249 -11.89 3.03 -14.89
N SER A 250 -11.57 3.77 -13.83
CA SER A 250 -11.92 3.37 -12.46
C SER A 250 -13.28 3.90 -11.99
N PHE A 251 -13.85 4.89 -12.67
CA PHE A 251 -15.03 5.62 -12.20
C PHE A 251 -16.22 5.59 -13.17
N GLY A 252 -16.04 5.06 -14.37
CA GLY A 252 -17.03 5.08 -15.45
C GLY A 252 -17.19 6.45 -16.09
N PRO A 253 -17.75 6.51 -17.33
CA PRO A 253 -17.79 7.73 -18.13
C PRO A 253 -18.61 8.87 -17.51
N ALA A 254 -19.61 8.54 -16.68
CA ALA A 254 -20.50 9.52 -16.06
C ALA A 254 -19.86 10.34 -14.93
N SER A 255 -18.79 9.84 -14.30
CA SER A 255 -18.14 10.53 -13.16
C SER A 255 -16.74 11.02 -13.50
N SER A 256 -15.95 10.23 -14.25
CA SER A 256 -14.68 10.59 -14.90
C SER A 256 -13.89 11.74 -14.25
N PRO A 257 -13.45 11.59 -12.99
CA PRO A 257 -12.79 12.66 -12.26
C PRO A 257 -11.46 13.05 -12.92
N SER A 258 -11.09 14.32 -12.79
CA SER A 258 -9.84 14.87 -13.34
C SER A 258 -8.62 14.26 -12.67
N CYS A 259 -7.61 13.89 -13.47
CA CYS A 259 -6.32 13.45 -12.95
C CYS A 259 -5.58 14.54 -12.18
N ARG A 260 -5.82 15.81 -12.52
CA ARG A 260 -5.29 16.95 -11.75
C ARG A 260 -5.86 17.01 -10.34
N ALA A 261 -7.00 16.38 -10.07
CA ALA A 261 -7.58 16.29 -8.73
C ALA A 261 -7.17 14.99 -8.01
N GLY A 262 -5.98 14.45 -8.33
CA GLY A 262 -5.39 13.27 -7.72
C GLY A 262 -6.00 11.93 -8.17
N ALA A 263 -7.03 11.91 -9.02
CA ALA A 263 -7.85 10.72 -9.29
C ALA A 263 -7.19 9.61 -10.15
N CYS A 264 -5.96 9.82 -10.61
CA CYS A 264 -5.25 8.95 -11.54
C CYS A 264 -3.96 8.39 -10.97
N VAL A 265 -3.83 8.41 -9.63
CA VAL A 265 -2.70 7.82 -8.91
C VAL A 265 -3.22 6.76 -7.96
N ARG A 266 -2.54 5.62 -7.94
CA ARG A 266 -2.77 4.57 -6.94
C ARG A 266 -1.44 4.02 -6.45
N MET A 267 -1.45 3.36 -5.31
CA MET A 267 -0.26 2.71 -4.77
C MET A 267 -0.36 1.19 -4.95
N LYS A 268 0.71 0.54 -5.38
CA LYS A 268 0.77 -0.92 -5.58
C LYS A 268 2.13 -1.50 -5.16
N PRO A 269 2.19 -2.74 -4.67
CA PRO A 269 3.47 -3.42 -4.46
C PRO A 269 4.23 -3.58 -5.78
N GLN A 270 5.55 -3.43 -5.72
CA GLN A 270 6.42 -3.67 -6.84
C GLN A 270 6.51 -5.17 -7.12
N ASP A 271 6.61 -5.55 -8.39
CA ASP A 271 6.84 -6.93 -8.84
C ASP A 271 8.33 -7.31 -8.79
N ALA A 272 9.06 -6.75 -7.82
CA ALA A 272 10.48 -6.93 -7.60
C ALA A 272 10.80 -7.11 -6.10
N PRO A 273 11.95 -7.71 -5.75
CA PRO A 273 12.36 -7.81 -4.35
C PRO A 273 12.71 -6.44 -3.76
N TYR A 274 12.41 -6.24 -2.48
CA TYR A 274 12.64 -4.97 -1.81
C TYR A 274 14.13 -4.67 -1.60
N ARG A 275 14.58 -3.47 -1.98
CA ARG A 275 15.96 -2.97 -1.82
C ARG A 275 16.07 -1.68 -0.99
N GLY A 276 15.03 -1.33 -0.23
CA GLY A 276 14.95 -0.06 0.48
C GLY A 276 15.76 0.00 1.79
N VAL A 277 15.36 0.90 2.69
CA VAL A 277 16.12 1.29 3.90
C VAL A 277 16.41 0.12 4.86
N TRP A 278 15.54 -0.87 4.91
CA TRP A 278 15.64 -1.99 5.85
C TRP A 278 16.47 -3.16 5.31
N ALA A 279 16.53 -3.31 3.99
CA ALA A 279 17.19 -4.42 3.35
C ALA A 279 18.71 -4.21 3.25
N ASN A 280 19.45 -5.32 3.34
CA ASN A 280 20.89 -5.32 3.04
C ASN A 280 21.14 -4.72 1.63
N PRO A 281 22.08 -3.76 1.46
CA PRO A 281 22.28 -3.07 0.18
C PRO A 281 22.66 -4.01 -0.96
N ASP A 282 23.52 -4.99 -0.68
CA ASP A 282 24.10 -5.87 -1.68
C ASP A 282 23.07 -6.88 -2.18
N THR A 283 22.20 -7.33 -1.28
CA THR A 283 21.36 -8.51 -1.52
C THR A 283 19.86 -8.25 -1.51
N GLY A 284 19.42 -7.09 -1.01
CA GLY A 284 18.02 -6.79 -0.82
C GLY A 284 17.33 -7.79 0.13
N PHE A 285 16.00 -7.75 0.13
CA PHE A 285 15.19 -8.89 0.55
C PHE A 285 15.16 -9.89 -0.59
N GLN A 286 15.35 -11.17 -0.25
CA GLN A 286 15.40 -12.24 -1.24
C GLN A 286 14.00 -12.67 -1.70
N TYR A 287 12.96 -12.25 -0.97
CA TYR A 287 11.57 -12.63 -1.14
C TYR A 287 10.68 -11.42 -1.34
N GLY A 288 9.54 -11.61 -2.01
CA GLY A 288 8.53 -10.59 -2.20
C GLY A 288 7.18 -11.16 -2.63
N LEU A 289 6.14 -10.32 -2.67
CA LEU A 289 4.89 -10.57 -3.39
C LEU A 289 4.47 -9.30 -4.14
N GLY A 290 4.17 -9.43 -5.43
CA GLY A 290 3.77 -8.32 -6.32
C GLY A 290 2.34 -7.80 -6.11
N TYR A 291 1.70 -8.13 -4.99
CA TYR A 291 0.33 -7.74 -4.65
C TYR A 291 0.18 -7.58 -3.13
N PHE A 292 -0.86 -6.86 -2.69
CA PHE A 292 -1.13 -6.70 -1.26
C PHE A 292 -1.68 -8.00 -0.68
N LYS A 293 -0.97 -8.57 0.30
CA LYS A 293 -1.36 -9.82 0.96
C LYS A 293 -2.30 -9.51 2.11
N PHE A 294 -3.52 -10.05 2.06
CA PHE A 294 -4.44 -10.05 3.18
C PHE A 294 -4.12 -11.15 4.19
N PHE A 295 -4.13 -10.76 5.45
CA PHE A 295 -4.13 -11.62 6.62
C PHE A 295 -5.50 -11.54 7.31
N CYS A 296 -5.93 -12.68 7.82
CA CYS A 296 -7.18 -12.95 8.50
C CYS A 296 -6.90 -13.87 9.70
N ASP A 297 -6.09 -13.41 10.66
CA ASP A 297 -5.71 -14.19 11.84
C ASP A 297 -6.81 -14.14 12.92
N PHE A 298 -8.03 -14.49 12.53
CA PHE A 298 -9.20 -14.55 13.40
C PHE A 298 -10.20 -15.62 12.90
N PRO A 299 -11.12 -16.12 13.74
CA PRO A 299 -11.92 -17.30 13.40
C PRO A 299 -12.95 -17.12 12.27
N ASP A 300 -13.51 -15.93 12.07
CA ASP A 300 -14.58 -15.70 11.08
C ASP A 300 -14.02 -15.58 9.64
N VAL A 301 -13.90 -16.73 9.02
CA VAL A 301 -13.44 -16.92 7.64
C VAL A 301 -14.32 -16.18 6.61
N ASN A 302 -15.63 -16.04 6.86
CA ASN A 302 -16.54 -15.40 5.92
C ASN A 302 -16.49 -13.88 6.04
N ALA A 303 -16.33 -13.33 7.25
CA ALA A 303 -16.04 -11.91 7.44
C ALA A 303 -14.74 -11.50 6.74
N CYS A 304 -13.69 -12.33 6.84
CA CYS A 304 -12.46 -12.14 6.07
C CYS A 304 -12.71 -12.05 4.56
N ARG A 305 -13.41 -13.02 3.98
CA ARG A 305 -13.76 -13.04 2.54
C ARG A 305 -14.53 -11.78 2.12
N ARG A 306 -15.57 -11.41 2.88
CA ARG A 306 -16.38 -10.22 2.59
C ARG A 306 -15.56 -8.94 2.68
N GLY A 307 -14.72 -8.77 3.70
CA GLY A 307 -13.86 -7.59 3.81
C GLY A 307 -12.80 -7.50 2.69
N MET A 308 -12.23 -8.63 2.26
CA MET A 308 -11.35 -8.68 1.08
C MET A 308 -12.10 -8.20 -0.17
N ALA A 309 -13.29 -8.74 -0.46
CA ALA A 309 -14.08 -8.33 -1.63
C ALA A 309 -14.52 -6.86 -1.55
N ALA A 310 -14.90 -6.36 -0.36
CA ALA A 310 -15.23 -4.95 -0.15
C ALA A 310 -14.03 -4.02 -0.44
N SER A 311 -12.82 -4.41 -0.02
CA SER A 311 -11.57 -3.72 -0.36
C SER A 311 -11.33 -3.63 -1.86
N LEU A 312 -11.61 -4.72 -2.59
CA LEU A 312 -11.44 -4.77 -4.04
C LEU A 312 -12.38 -3.80 -4.76
N TYR A 313 -13.62 -3.61 -4.30
CA TYR A 313 -14.55 -2.66 -4.94
C TYR A 313 -14.04 -1.22 -4.91
N ALA A 314 -13.37 -0.86 -3.81
CA ALA A 314 -12.77 0.45 -3.64
C ALA A 314 -11.43 0.61 -4.37
N PHE A 315 -10.83 -0.47 -4.88
CA PHE A 315 -9.56 -0.41 -5.58
C PHE A 315 -9.74 0.29 -6.94
N ALA A 316 -8.97 1.35 -7.19
CA ALA A 316 -8.97 2.02 -8.48
C ALA A 316 -8.29 1.14 -9.52
N SER A 317 -9.09 0.55 -10.41
CA SER A 317 -8.68 -0.44 -11.39
C SER A 317 -9.01 -0.02 -12.82
N ILE A 318 -8.83 -0.92 -13.78
CA ILE A 318 -9.14 -0.74 -15.21
C ILE A 318 -10.65 -0.71 -15.51
N LYS A 319 -11.48 -1.05 -14.53
CA LYS A 319 -12.96 -1.05 -14.59
C LYS A 319 -13.52 -0.77 -13.19
N PRO A 320 -14.61 0.02 -13.04
CA PRO A 320 -15.32 0.10 -11.77
C PRO A 320 -16.08 -1.21 -11.51
N ILE A 321 -15.97 -1.74 -10.30
CA ILE A 321 -16.80 -2.85 -9.83
C ILE A 321 -17.51 -2.50 -8.53
N ASP A 322 -18.63 -3.17 -8.28
CA ASP A 322 -19.46 -3.07 -7.09
C ASP A 322 -20.09 -4.43 -6.75
N ARG A 323 -20.96 -4.47 -5.73
CA ARG A 323 -21.66 -5.70 -5.33
C ARG A 323 -22.54 -6.32 -6.43
N ARG A 324 -22.93 -5.57 -7.47
CA ARG A 324 -23.81 -6.06 -8.55
C ARG A 324 -23.02 -6.51 -9.78
N SER A 325 -21.71 -6.30 -9.78
CA SER A 325 -20.83 -6.68 -10.89
C SER A 325 -20.83 -8.19 -11.09
N SER A 326 -20.51 -8.63 -12.31
CA SER A 326 -20.43 -10.06 -12.63
C SER A 326 -19.13 -10.68 -12.10
N ASP A 327 -19.10 -12.01 -11.90
CA ASP A 327 -17.85 -12.73 -11.57
C ASP A 327 -16.77 -12.49 -12.64
N ALA A 328 -17.16 -12.24 -13.90
CA ALA A 328 -16.23 -11.94 -14.99
C ALA A 328 -15.56 -10.57 -14.81
N ASP A 329 -16.33 -9.53 -14.49
CA ASP A 329 -15.79 -8.19 -14.21
C ASP A 329 -14.88 -8.20 -12.97
N VAL A 330 -15.27 -8.92 -11.93
CA VAL A 330 -14.46 -9.08 -10.73
C VAL A 330 -13.14 -9.79 -11.04
N LYS A 331 -13.16 -10.83 -11.90
CA LYS A 331 -11.93 -11.47 -12.38
C LYS A 331 -11.02 -10.51 -13.14
N GLU A 332 -11.55 -9.65 -14.01
CA GLU A 332 -10.75 -8.64 -14.72
C GLU A 332 -10.04 -7.69 -13.77
N VAL A 333 -10.75 -7.18 -12.75
CA VAL A 333 -10.16 -6.33 -11.71
C VAL A 333 -9.17 -7.09 -10.85
N LEU A 334 -9.42 -8.37 -10.54
CA LEU A 334 -8.44 -9.22 -9.82
C LEU A 334 -7.16 -9.44 -10.63
N ALA A 335 -7.25 -9.59 -11.96
CA ALA A 335 -6.06 -9.66 -12.80
C ALA A 335 -5.23 -8.37 -12.70
N ASP A 336 -5.87 -7.20 -12.74
CA ASP A 336 -5.18 -5.92 -12.52
C ASP A 336 -4.69 -5.74 -11.06
N PHE A 337 -5.36 -6.32 -10.08
CA PHE A 337 -4.89 -6.32 -8.69
C PHE A 337 -3.62 -7.17 -8.53
N PHE A 338 -3.57 -8.37 -9.10
CA PHE A 338 -2.44 -9.30 -8.95
C PHE A 338 -1.28 -9.03 -9.92
N CYS A 339 -1.57 -8.65 -11.18
CA CYS A 339 -0.56 -8.47 -12.23
C CYS A 339 -0.19 -7.00 -12.43
N SER A 340 1.10 -6.69 -12.57
CA SER A 340 1.59 -5.34 -12.84
C SER A 340 1.51 -5.00 -14.33
N GLY A 341 1.23 -3.73 -14.64
CA GLY A 341 1.56 -3.18 -15.96
C GLY A 341 3.07 -3.09 -16.14
N SER A 342 3.54 -3.24 -17.38
CA SER A 342 4.96 -3.22 -17.74
C SER A 342 5.14 -2.60 -19.13
N LYS A 343 6.32 -2.03 -19.38
CA LYS A 343 6.74 -1.60 -20.72
C LYS A 343 6.65 -2.70 -21.78
N ASP A 344 6.77 -3.96 -21.34
CA ASP A 344 6.48 -5.13 -22.16
C ASP A 344 4.95 -5.35 -22.15
N PRO A 345 4.24 -5.09 -23.26
CA PRO A 345 2.79 -5.21 -23.30
C PRO A 345 2.33 -6.66 -23.11
N ALA A 346 3.15 -7.65 -23.45
CA ALA A 346 2.83 -9.07 -23.33
C ALA A 346 2.87 -9.57 -21.87
N TRP A 347 3.62 -8.88 -21.00
CA TRP A 347 3.79 -9.27 -19.59
C TRP A 347 2.45 -9.38 -18.86
N PHE A 348 1.61 -8.35 -18.96
CA PHE A 348 0.33 -8.30 -18.25
C PHE A 348 -0.60 -9.43 -18.70
N ASP A 349 -0.73 -9.61 -20.02
CA ASP A 349 -1.63 -10.61 -20.59
C ASP A 349 -1.13 -12.03 -20.30
N GLY A 350 0.19 -12.24 -20.33
CA GLY A 350 0.81 -13.49 -19.90
C GLY A 350 0.58 -13.79 -18.41
N CYS A 351 0.77 -12.80 -17.53
CA CYS A 351 0.48 -12.94 -16.09
C CYS A 351 -0.99 -13.28 -15.83
N ARG A 352 -1.91 -12.57 -16.50
CA ARG A 352 -3.35 -12.81 -16.42
C ARG A 352 -3.72 -14.23 -16.85
N ALA A 353 -3.21 -14.68 -17.99
CA ALA A 353 -3.48 -16.02 -18.50
C ALA A 353 -2.99 -17.10 -17.54
N GLN A 354 -1.77 -16.95 -17.01
CA GLN A 354 -1.19 -17.89 -16.06
C GLN A 354 -1.93 -17.90 -14.72
N LEU A 355 -2.35 -16.74 -14.20
CA LEU A 355 -3.15 -16.65 -12.98
C LEU A 355 -4.42 -17.49 -13.07
N PHE A 356 -5.17 -17.38 -14.17
CA PHE A 356 -6.42 -18.13 -14.32
C PHE A 356 -6.21 -19.59 -14.70
N ALA A 357 -5.17 -19.91 -15.47
CA ALA A 357 -4.79 -21.30 -15.74
C ALA A 357 -4.40 -22.02 -14.43
N ALA A 358 -3.60 -21.37 -13.58
CA ALA A 358 -3.21 -21.87 -12.27
C ALA A 358 -4.41 -22.05 -11.35
N ALA A 359 -5.33 -21.08 -11.32
CA ALA A 359 -6.55 -21.18 -10.53
C ALA A 359 -7.46 -22.34 -10.97
N ALA A 360 -7.51 -22.65 -12.26
CA ALA A 360 -8.31 -23.76 -12.78
C ALA A 360 -7.68 -25.13 -12.50
N SER A 361 -6.35 -25.24 -12.57
CA SER A 361 -5.62 -26.51 -12.36
C SER A 361 -5.19 -26.76 -10.92
N GLY A 362 -5.25 -25.74 -10.05
CA GLY A 362 -4.70 -25.77 -8.70
C GLY A 362 -3.18 -25.61 -8.63
N ALA A 363 -2.50 -25.34 -9.75
CA ALA A 363 -1.05 -25.19 -9.80
C ALA A 363 -0.56 -23.93 -9.06
N ALA A 364 0.66 -23.97 -8.52
CA ALA A 364 1.27 -22.80 -7.88
C ALA A 364 1.58 -21.70 -8.91
N PHE A 365 1.31 -20.44 -8.56
CA PHE A 365 1.56 -19.28 -9.41
C PHE A 365 1.82 -18.03 -8.57
N SER A 366 2.87 -17.30 -8.96
CA SER A 366 3.24 -16.01 -8.39
C SER A 366 3.30 -14.98 -9.52
N PRO A 367 2.69 -13.79 -9.37
CA PRO A 367 2.76 -12.72 -10.37
C PRO A 367 4.05 -11.90 -10.29
N MET A 368 5.05 -12.32 -9.50
CA MET A 368 6.31 -11.59 -9.35
C MET A 368 7.23 -11.80 -10.56
N ARG A 369 7.81 -10.71 -11.08
CA ARG A 369 8.62 -10.72 -12.32
C ARG A 369 10.09 -11.11 -12.13
N SER A 370 10.56 -11.23 -10.89
CA SER A 370 11.99 -11.34 -10.60
C SER A 370 12.61 -12.64 -11.12
N ALA A 371 13.85 -12.55 -11.63
CA ALA A 371 14.60 -13.63 -12.27
C ALA A 371 14.83 -14.89 -11.42
N ASN A 372 14.51 -14.83 -10.12
CA ASN A 372 14.71 -15.94 -9.21
C ASN A 372 13.42 -16.67 -8.84
N ASP A 373 12.21 -16.16 -9.12
CA ASP A 373 10.92 -16.77 -8.72
C ASP A 373 10.67 -16.86 -7.18
N TRP A 374 11.39 -16.10 -6.34
CA TRP A 374 11.35 -16.28 -4.88
C TRP A 374 10.21 -15.49 -4.24
N SER A 375 8.99 -16.01 -4.32
CA SER A 375 7.83 -15.44 -3.63
C SER A 375 7.79 -15.80 -2.15
N HIS A 376 7.18 -14.97 -1.31
CA HIS A 376 6.86 -15.37 0.06
C HIS A 376 5.79 -16.47 0.10
N GLU A 377 5.98 -17.47 0.96
CA GLU A 377 4.94 -18.45 1.26
C GLU A 377 4.15 -17.99 2.47
N CYS A 378 2.95 -17.47 2.21
CA CYS A 378 2.05 -16.99 3.23
C CYS A 378 0.68 -17.63 3.09
N ASP A 379 0.10 -18.02 4.22
CA ASP A 379 -1.31 -18.33 4.33
C ASP A 379 -2.07 -17.08 4.79
N PHE A 380 -3.30 -17.24 5.29
CA PHE A 380 -4.07 -16.11 5.82
C PHE A 380 -3.71 -15.73 7.26
N LYS A 381 -2.88 -16.48 7.98
CA LYS A 381 -2.48 -16.16 9.36
C LYS A 381 -1.09 -15.55 9.44
N GLY A 382 -0.20 -15.89 8.51
CA GLY A 382 1.16 -15.38 8.49
C GLY A 382 1.96 -15.89 7.31
N CYS A 383 3.26 -15.64 7.36
CA CYS A 383 4.22 -16.15 6.39
C CYS A 383 5.13 -17.19 7.05
N GLN A 384 5.52 -18.22 6.29
CA GLN A 384 6.46 -19.21 6.77
C GLN A 384 7.83 -18.59 7.00
N GLN A 385 8.31 -17.78 6.06
CA GLN A 385 9.56 -17.04 6.22
C GLN A 385 9.42 -15.99 7.31
N LYS A 386 10.44 -15.89 8.18
CA LYS A 386 10.48 -14.94 9.28
C LYS A 386 11.38 -13.75 8.91
N LEU A 387 10.97 -12.55 9.28
CA LEU A 387 11.83 -11.38 9.14
C LEU A 387 12.81 -11.36 10.32
N ARG A 388 14.11 -11.23 10.05
CA ARG A 388 15.13 -11.05 11.07
C ARG A 388 16.02 -9.87 10.69
N CYS A 389 16.29 -9.01 11.66
CA CYS A 389 17.23 -7.89 11.55
C CYS A 389 18.33 -8.04 12.59
N LYS A 390 19.49 -7.41 12.36
CA LYS A 390 20.44 -7.19 13.45
C LYS A 390 19.79 -6.25 14.46
N VAL A 391 19.85 -6.58 15.74
CA VAL A 391 19.34 -5.75 16.83
C VAL A 391 20.54 -5.21 17.61
N VAL A 392 20.56 -3.90 17.88
CA VAL A 392 21.54 -3.23 18.73
C VAL A 392 20.75 -2.36 19.70
N ASP A 393 21.03 -2.50 20.99
CA ASP A 393 20.33 -1.80 22.08
C ASP A 393 18.80 -1.92 22.00
N GLY A 394 18.30 -3.12 21.67
CA GLY A 394 16.87 -3.40 21.53
C GLY A 394 16.23 -2.90 20.23
N ALA A 395 16.93 -2.13 19.40
CA ALA A 395 16.40 -1.56 18.18
C ALA A 395 16.87 -2.31 16.91
N PRO A 396 15.97 -2.61 15.96
CA PRO A 396 16.35 -3.20 14.68
C PRO A 396 17.17 -2.21 13.84
N GLN A 397 18.29 -2.69 13.31
CA GLN A 397 19.21 -1.86 12.54
C GLN A 397 18.79 -1.81 11.07
N LYS A 398 18.71 -0.59 10.53
CA LYS A 398 18.52 -0.35 9.09
C LYS A 398 19.59 -1.10 8.29
N LYS A 399 19.26 -1.48 7.06
CA LYS A 399 20.16 -2.20 6.15
C LYS A 399 20.63 -3.58 6.62
N THR A 400 20.00 -4.16 7.64
CA THR A 400 20.39 -5.49 8.16
C THR A 400 19.28 -6.54 8.12
N CYS A 401 18.07 -6.15 7.75
CA CYS A 401 16.94 -7.06 7.72
C CYS A 401 17.04 -8.03 6.54
N ALA A 402 16.61 -9.28 6.76
CA ALA A 402 16.46 -10.30 5.75
C ALA A 402 15.33 -11.26 6.14
N TRP A 403 14.80 -11.94 5.13
CA TRP A 403 13.87 -13.05 5.33
C TRP A 403 14.67 -14.34 5.53
N VAL A 404 14.39 -15.05 6.61
CA VAL A 404 15.08 -16.28 6.99
C VAL A 404 14.15 -17.49 6.93
N SER A 405 14.75 -18.66 6.74
CA SER A 405 14.03 -19.94 6.69
C SER A 405 13.32 -20.21 8.03
N PRO A 406 12.15 -20.88 8.05
CA PRO A 406 11.54 -21.36 9.29
C PRO A 406 12.49 -22.20 10.15
N ALA A 407 13.40 -22.95 9.51
CA ALA A 407 14.37 -23.82 10.15
C ALA A 407 15.60 -23.08 10.71
N CYS A 408 15.71 -21.77 10.51
CA CYS A 408 16.86 -20.99 10.98
C CYS A 408 16.77 -20.73 12.49
N ALA A 409 17.74 -21.24 13.25
CA ALA A 409 17.86 -20.96 14.68
C ALA A 409 18.20 -19.48 14.95
N ASP A 410 17.77 -18.95 16.09
CA ASP A 410 18.00 -17.53 16.45
C ASP A 410 19.49 -17.19 16.63
N SER A 411 20.32 -18.18 16.98
CA SER A 411 21.77 -18.04 17.08
C SER A 411 22.48 -17.91 15.72
N GLN A 412 21.81 -18.27 14.62
CA GLN A 412 22.40 -18.19 13.29
C GLN A 412 22.23 -16.79 12.70
N SER A 413 23.27 -16.32 11.99
CA SER A 413 23.20 -15.06 11.27
C SER A 413 22.11 -15.12 10.18
N ALA A 414 21.41 -14.01 9.95
CA ALA A 414 20.40 -13.95 8.90
C ALA A 414 21.00 -14.23 7.50
N ALA A 415 22.26 -13.85 7.28
CA ALA A 415 22.98 -14.10 6.04
C ALA A 415 23.22 -15.59 5.76
N SER A 416 23.58 -16.38 6.78
CA SER A 416 23.75 -17.84 6.67
C SER A 416 22.42 -18.60 6.54
N CYS A 417 21.31 -17.94 6.83
CA CYS A 417 19.97 -18.53 6.84
C CYS A 417 19.09 -18.08 5.68
N ARG A 418 19.69 -17.46 4.65
CA ARG A 418 18.99 -17.12 3.41
C ARG A 418 18.43 -18.43 2.82
N PRO A 419 17.10 -18.64 2.83
CA PRO A 419 16.57 -19.85 2.25
C PRO A 419 16.81 -19.82 0.73
N LYS A 420 16.96 -20.99 0.11
CA LYS A 420 16.64 -21.12 -1.32
C LYS A 420 15.15 -21.38 -1.37
N ASN A 421 14.34 -20.44 -1.88
CA ASN A 421 12.94 -20.80 -2.10
C ASN A 421 12.83 -21.72 -3.30
N THR A 422 12.28 -22.91 -3.09
CA THR A 422 11.93 -23.85 -4.17
C THR A 422 10.44 -23.85 -4.48
N THR A 423 9.63 -23.11 -3.72
CA THR A 423 8.18 -23.17 -3.72
C THR A 423 7.59 -21.80 -4.03
N LYS A 424 6.74 -21.74 -5.07
CA LYS A 424 6.03 -20.53 -5.43
C LYS A 424 4.82 -20.36 -4.51
N GLN A 425 4.55 -19.12 -4.06
CA GLN A 425 3.27 -18.74 -3.46
C GLN A 425 2.18 -19.17 -4.42
N THR A 426 1.05 -19.62 -3.89
CA THR A 426 -0.12 -19.95 -4.70
C THR A 426 -1.15 -18.85 -4.57
N THR A 427 -1.17 -17.91 -5.52
CA THR A 427 -2.15 -16.81 -5.55
C THR A 427 -3.61 -17.28 -5.75
N ASN A 428 -3.82 -18.57 -6.07
CA ASN A 428 -5.15 -19.14 -6.26
C ASN A 428 -6.01 -19.07 -4.99
N ALA A 429 -5.40 -19.23 -3.82
CA ALA A 429 -6.11 -19.16 -2.54
C ALA A 429 -6.67 -17.75 -2.31
N GLU A 430 -5.89 -16.71 -2.59
CA GLU A 430 -6.35 -15.33 -2.56
C GLU A 430 -7.44 -15.06 -3.60
N LEU A 431 -7.24 -15.48 -4.86
CA LEU A 431 -8.22 -15.31 -5.93
C LEU A 431 -9.57 -15.92 -5.54
N ALA A 432 -9.57 -17.16 -5.05
CA ALA A 432 -10.78 -17.86 -4.61
C ALA A 432 -11.48 -17.14 -3.45
N ARG A 433 -10.71 -16.55 -2.51
CA ARG A 433 -11.27 -15.81 -1.38
C ARG A 433 -11.95 -14.51 -1.80
N TYR A 434 -11.38 -13.77 -2.75
CA TYR A 434 -12.04 -12.58 -3.30
C TYR A 434 -13.34 -12.93 -4.02
N LEU A 435 -13.32 -13.96 -4.89
CA LEU A 435 -14.52 -14.38 -5.62
C LEU A 435 -15.62 -14.90 -4.70
N GLU A 436 -15.26 -15.68 -3.67
CA GLU A 436 -16.23 -16.14 -2.69
C GLU A 436 -16.77 -14.99 -1.83
N GLY A 437 -15.90 -14.04 -1.45
CA GLY A 437 -16.34 -12.81 -0.76
C GLY A 437 -17.34 -12.01 -1.59
N HIS A 438 -17.13 -11.91 -2.89
CA HIS A 438 -18.05 -11.24 -3.80
C HIS A 438 -19.43 -11.93 -3.83
N ARG A 439 -19.47 -13.27 -3.87
CA ARG A 439 -20.73 -14.04 -3.81
C ARG A 439 -21.47 -13.85 -2.48
N LEU A 440 -20.74 -13.93 -1.37
CA LEU A 440 -21.30 -13.68 -0.03
C LEU A 440 -21.89 -12.27 0.08
N LEU A 441 -21.23 -11.25 -0.49
CA LEU A 441 -21.73 -9.87 -0.50
C LEU A 441 -22.97 -9.67 -1.39
N ARG A 442 -23.22 -10.59 -2.33
CA ARG A 442 -24.43 -10.61 -3.17
C ARG A 442 -25.61 -11.34 -2.52
N GLY A 443 -25.37 -12.04 -1.41
CA GLY A 443 -26.38 -12.87 -0.77
C GLY A 443 -26.55 -14.26 -1.41
N ASN A 444 -25.55 -14.73 -2.16
CA ASN A 444 -25.51 -16.07 -2.75
C ASN A 444 -24.83 -17.10 -1.85
#